data_AF-A0A2V8J4S3-F1
#
_entry.id   AF-A0A2V8J4S3-F1
#
_cell.length_a   1.000
_cell.length_b   1.000
_cell.length_c   1.000
_cell.angle_alpha   90.00
_cell.angle_beta   90.00
_cell.angle_gamma   90.00
#
_symmetry.space_group_name_H-M   'P 1'
#
loop_
_entity.id
_entity.type
_entity.pdbx_description
1 polymer ?
#
loop_
_entity_poly.entity_id
_entity_poly.type
_entity_poly.pdbx_seq_one_letter_code
_entity_poly.pdbx_strand_id
1 'polypeptide(L)' 'MKRFDCLKFLASLVDEHMFAVTSLSINAPFWFNVRPQGPNFFALNMGLCLPFALGLAVAFPKRKIIAI' A
#
# COMPACT_ATOMS: atom_id res chain seq x y z
N MET A 1 -18.55 -2.03 8.89
CA MET A 1 -17.73 -2.41 7.71
C MET A 1 -16.56 -3.26 8.20
N LYS A 2 -16.28 -4.43 7.61
CA LYS A 2 -15.14 -5.26 8.05
C LYS A 2 -13.85 -4.73 7.40
N ARG A 3 -12.71 -4.86 8.08
CA ARG A 3 -11.38 -4.41 7.58
C ARG A 3 -11.09 -4.85 6.15
N PHE A 4 -11.42 -6.11 5.84
CA PHE A 4 -11.18 -6.68 4.52
C PHE A 4 -12.03 -6.01 3.43
N ASP A 5 -13.25 -5.58 3.75
CA ASP A 5 -14.11 -4.83 2.82
C ASP A 5 -13.51 -3.45 2.52
N CYS A 6 -12.94 -2.79 3.54
CA CYS A 6 -12.22 -1.53 3.34
C CYS A 6 -11.01 -1.72 2.42
N LEU A 7 -10.23 -2.78 2.61
CA LEU A 7 -9.06 -3.07 1.77
C LEU A 7 -9.44 -3.40 0.33
N LYS A 8 -10.55 -4.11 0.11
CA LYS A 8 -11.09 -4.32 -1.24
C LYS A 8 -11.50 -3.02 -1.91
N PHE A 9 -12.19 -2.14 -1.18
CA PHE A 9 -12.57 -0.84 -1.69
C PHE A 9 -11.33 0.00 -2.04
N LEU A 10 -10.35 0.06 -1.15
CA LEU A 10 -9.08 0.74 -1.41
C LEU A 10 -8.37 0.15 -2.63
N ALA A 11 -8.28 -1.17 -2.76
CA ALA A 11 -7.67 -1.83 -3.91
C ALA A 11 -8.32 -1.42 -5.24
N SER A 12 -9.64 -1.18 -5.26
CA SER A 12 -10.34 -0.70 -6.47
C SER A 12 -9.99 0.74 -6.87
N LEU A 13 -9.43 1.53 -5.96
CA LEU A 13 -9.00 2.92 -6.21
C LEU A 13 -7.54 3.02 -6.62
N VAL A 14 -6.76 1.94 -6.51
CA VAL A 14 -5.32 1.94 -6.75
C VAL A 14 -5.05 1.46 -8.17
N ASP A 15 -4.60 2.37 -9.01
CA ASP A 15 -4.24 2.07 -10.41
C ASP A 15 -2.95 1.22 -10.50
N GLU A 16 -2.65 0.68 -11.68
CA GLU A 16 -1.47 -0.17 -11.92
C GLU A 16 -0.13 0.56 -11.71
N HIS A 17 -0.14 1.89 -11.78
CA HIS A 17 1.04 2.73 -11.64
C HIS A 17 1.21 3.26 -10.21
N MET A 18 0.23 3.11 -9.33
CA MET A 18 0.27 3.57 -7.96
C MET A 18 1.08 2.63 -7.07
N PHE A 19 2.00 3.22 -6.31
CA PHE A 19 2.71 2.51 -5.27
C PHE A 19 1.80 2.28 -4.07
N ALA A 20 1.67 1.02 -3.66
CA ALA A 20 1.04 0.70 -2.38
C ALA A 20 2.12 0.30 -1.38
N VAL A 21 2.10 0.96 -0.24
CA VAL A 21 3.07 0.79 0.82
C VAL A 21 2.31 0.25 2.01
N THR A 22 2.69 -0.93 2.49
CA THR A 22 2.00 -1.58 3.61
C THR A 22 2.99 -1.95 4.69
N SER A 23 2.59 -1.78 5.96
CA SER A 23 3.37 -2.34 7.07
C SER A 23 3.32 -3.87 7.06
N LEU A 24 4.41 -4.53 7.50
CA LEU A 24 4.57 -5.98 7.64
C LEU A 24 3.53 -6.63 8.58
N SER A 25 2.76 -5.82 9.31
CA SER A 25 1.67 -6.29 10.16
C SER A 25 0.54 -6.93 9.36
N ILE A 26 -0.59 -7.15 10.02
CA ILE A 26 -1.81 -7.76 9.50
C ILE A 26 -2.25 -7.16 8.13
N ASN A 27 -1.90 -5.90 7.80
CA ASN A 27 -2.27 -5.29 6.50
C ASN A 27 -1.59 -5.97 5.29
N ALA A 28 -0.32 -6.35 5.39
CA ALA A 28 0.42 -6.93 4.27
C ALA A 28 -0.25 -8.20 3.68
N PRO A 29 -0.59 -9.25 4.47
CA PRO A 29 -1.22 -10.45 3.91
C PRO A 29 -2.63 -10.19 3.38
N PHE A 30 -3.42 -9.30 4.01
CA PHE A 30 -4.75 -8.95 3.48
C PHE A 30 -4.65 -8.13 2.19
N TRP A 31 -3.70 -7.19 2.12
CA TRP A 31 -3.47 -6.40 0.91
C TRP A 31 -2.97 -7.27 -0.23
N PHE A 32 -2.06 -8.22 0.02
CA PHE A 32 -1.61 -9.18 -0.98
C PHE A 32 -2.76 -10.03 -1.55
N ASN A 33 -3.72 -10.42 -0.71
CA ASN A 33 -4.90 -11.17 -1.16
C ASN A 33 -5.82 -10.35 -2.08
N VAL A 34 -5.96 -9.04 -1.86
CA VAL A 34 -6.83 -8.19 -2.70
C VAL A 34 -6.10 -7.61 -3.92
N ARG A 35 -4.79 -7.41 -3.82
CA ARG A 35 -3.93 -6.86 -4.88
C ARG A 35 -2.61 -7.64 -4.94
N PRO A 36 -2.61 -8.85 -5.54
CA PRO A 36 -1.41 -9.69 -5.61
C PRO A 36 -0.36 -9.16 -6.58
N GLN A 37 -0.76 -8.32 -7.54
CA GLN A 37 0.11 -7.78 -8.59
C GLN A 37 0.22 -6.25 -8.51
N GLY A 38 1.23 -5.71 -9.19
CA GLY A 38 1.52 -4.27 -9.19
C GLY A 38 2.60 -3.87 -8.18
N PRO A 39 2.95 -2.58 -8.13
CA PRO A 39 4.10 -2.11 -7.39
C PRO A 39 3.73 -1.92 -5.91
N ASN A 40 3.73 -3.05 -5.19
CA ASN A 40 3.43 -3.12 -3.78
C ASN A 40 4.71 -3.35 -2.95
N PHE A 41 4.82 -2.69 -1.81
CA PHE A 41 5.89 -2.86 -0.85
C PHE A 41 5.35 -3.53 0.43
N PHE A 42 5.71 -4.80 0.62
CA PHE A 42 5.21 -5.71 1.66
C PHE A 42 6.33 -6.19 2.60
N ALA A 43 7.09 -5.29 3.22
CA ALA A 43 8.16 -5.71 4.13
C ALA A 43 8.62 -4.61 5.08
N LEU A 44 7.79 -3.59 5.31
CA LEU A 44 8.18 -2.47 6.13
C LEU A 44 7.88 -2.79 7.60
N ASN A 45 8.92 -2.74 8.44
CA ASN A 45 8.74 -2.84 9.89
C ASN A 45 7.67 -1.86 10.37
N MET A 46 7.01 -2.19 11.48
CA MET A 46 6.01 -1.28 12.06
C MET A 46 6.64 0.09 12.33
N GLY A 47 5.94 1.16 11.93
CA GLY A 47 6.45 2.54 11.98
C GLY A 47 7.18 3.02 10.72
N LEU A 48 7.61 2.13 9.82
CA LEU A 48 8.33 2.53 8.60
C LEU A 48 7.43 2.83 7.39
N CYS A 49 6.15 2.44 7.44
CA CYS A 49 5.21 2.62 6.32
C CYS A 49 5.11 4.09 5.89
N LEU A 50 4.92 5.00 6.84
CA LEU A 50 4.76 6.43 6.58
C LEU A 50 6.04 7.10 6.05
N PRO A 51 7.21 7.01 6.72
CA PRO A 51 8.43 7.63 6.22
C PRO A 51 8.87 7.06 4.86
N PHE A 52 8.64 5.77 4.62
CA PHE A 52 8.93 5.16 3.32
C PHE A 52 8.00 5.70 2.21
N ALA A 53 6.69 5.79 2.48
CA ALA A 53 5.74 6.38 1.54
C ALA A 53 6.06 7.86 1.24
N LEU A 54 6.49 8.63 2.26
CA LEU A 54 6.95 10.01 2.07
C LEU A 54 8.21 10.08 1.20
N GLY A 55 9.18 9.21 1.43
CA GLY A 55 10.38 9.11 0.59
C GLY A 55 10.05 8.79 -0.87
N LEU A 56 9.13 7.86 -1.11
CA LEU A 56 8.62 7.56 -2.45
C LEU A 56 7.91 8.76 -3.08
N ALA A 57 7.16 9.55 -2.30
CA ALA A 57 6.45 10.73 -2.81
C ALA A 57 7.43 11.79 -3.31
N VAL A 58 8.56 11.95 -2.59
CA VAL A 58 9.64 12.86 -2.99
C VAL A 58 10.40 12.32 -4.20
N ALA A 59 10.71 11.01 -4.23
CA ALA A 59 11.46 10.39 -5.32
C ALA A 59 10.67 10.28 -6.64
N PHE A 60 9.34 10.11 -6.55
CA PHE A 60 8.45 9.93 -7.71
C PHE A 60 7.27 10.92 -7.65
N PRO A 61 7.50 12.23 -7.83
CA PRO A 61 6.50 13.27 -7.58
C PRO A 61 5.26 13.20 -8.49
N LYS A 62 5.34 12.46 -9.61
CA LYS A 62 4.23 12.24 -10.54
C LYS A 62 3.47 10.94 -10.31
N ARG A 63 3.95 10.04 -9.43
CA ARG A 63 3.25 8.79 -9.10
C ARG A 63 2.48 8.97 -7.79
N LYS A 64 1.22 8.57 -7.82
CA LYS A 64 0.37 8.51 -6.64
C LYS A 64 0.81 7.35 -5.75
N ILE A 65 0.63 7.52 -4.45
CA ILE A 65 1.07 6.57 -3.41
C ILE A 65 -0.09 6.38 -2.44
N ILE A 66 -0.30 5.15 -2.00
CA ILE A 66 -1.18 4.81 -0.89
C ILE A 66 -0.37 4.13 0.21
N ALA A 67 -0.50 4.63 1.44
CA ALA A 67 0.09 4.03 2.64
C ALA A 67 -1.02 3.36 3.45
N ILE A 68 -0.83 2.09 3.81
CA ILE A 68 -1.84 1.22 4.42
C ILE A 68 -1.33 0.56 5.71
#